data_AF-G7Y3J4-F1
#
_entry.id   AF-G7Y3J4-F1
#
_cell.length_a   1.000
_cell.length_b   1.000
_cell.length_c   1.000
_cell.angle_alpha   90.00
_cell.angle_beta   90.00
_cell.angle_gamma   90.00
#
_symmetry.space_group_name_H-M   'P 1'
#
loop_
_entity.id
_entity.type
_entity.pdbx_description
1 polymer ?
#
loop_
_entity_poly.entity_id
_entity_poly.type
_entity_poly.pdbx_seq_one_letter_code
_entity_poly.pdbx_strand_id
1 'polypeptide(L)'
;MVSDYETIRALIASRPVQRLIVLLLCAACMMLFRIRIMGSQLPHFTEFDNPAAHASPLIRRLTHLYLIPVNLWLLVYPSDLCADWTLGSLRLIDGWTDPRNLSTIVAFGLLFIAALLVFDPRTGMKRSRVLALALSLLVLPFLPASNLFFYVGFVVAERVLYTPSLGFCLLLGLGYQVASSGQFGITQTH
;
A
#
# COMPACT_ATOMS: atom_id res chain seq x y z
N MET A 1 36.34 6.40 15.20
CA MET A 1 36.35 7.69 14.48
C MET A 1 37.05 7.62 13.13
N VAL A 2 38.36 7.35 13.02
CA VAL A 2 39.04 7.19 11.70
C VAL A 2 38.56 5.94 10.94
N SER A 3 38.33 4.82 11.66
CA SER A 3 37.80 3.57 11.09
C SER A 3 36.41 3.73 10.45
N ASP A 4 35.53 4.50 11.10
CA ASP A 4 34.16 4.72 10.62
C ASP A 4 34.14 5.58 9.35
N TYR A 5 35.04 6.57 9.27
CA TYR A 5 35.18 7.44 8.10
C TYR A 5 35.59 6.65 6.84
N GLU A 6 36.61 5.81 6.93
CA GLU A 6 37.05 4.97 5.80
C GLU A 6 35.97 3.96 5.39
N THR A 7 35.23 3.42 6.36
CA THR A 7 34.09 2.52 6.10
C THR A 7 32.97 3.24 5.33
N ILE A 8 32.62 4.47 5.73
CA ILE A 8 31.64 5.30 5.03
C ILE A 8 32.12 5.64 3.61
N ARG A 9 33.41 5.98 3.46
CA ARG A 9 34.02 6.31 2.17
C ARG A 9 33.97 5.12 1.20
N ALA A 10 34.31 3.94 1.69
CA ALA A 10 34.22 2.68 0.94
C ALA A 10 32.76 2.34 0.57
N LEU A 11 31.80 2.59 1.48
CA LEU A 11 30.38 2.39 1.24
C LEU A 11 29.87 3.32 0.12
N ILE A 12 30.20 4.61 0.18
CA ILE A 12 29.83 5.61 -0.83
C ILE A 12 30.46 5.30 -2.19
N ALA A 13 31.71 4.79 -2.20
CA ALA A 13 32.39 4.38 -3.42
C ALA A 13 31.79 3.13 -4.08
N SER A 14 30.91 2.40 -3.39
CA SER A 14 30.27 1.21 -3.95
C SER A 14 29.28 1.58 -5.06
N ARG A 15 29.32 0.83 -6.17
CA ARG A 15 28.42 1.00 -7.32
C ARG A 15 26.93 1.09 -6.95
N PRO A 16 26.35 0.26 -6.04
CA PRO A 16 24.94 0.36 -5.70
C PRO A 16 24.61 1.67 -4.96
N VAL A 17 25.48 2.13 -4.07
CA VAL A 17 25.27 3.39 -3.33
C VAL A 17 25.38 4.59 -4.26
N GLN A 18 26.35 4.60 -5.17
CA GLN A 18 26.44 5.64 -6.20
C GLN A 18 25.17 5.71 -7.07
N ARG A 19 24.66 4.55 -7.52
CA ARG A 19 23.39 4.48 -8.27
C ARG A 19 22.22 5.01 -7.45
N LEU A 20 22.12 4.62 -6.19
CA LEU A 20 21.06 5.11 -5.30
C LEU A 20 21.14 6.63 -5.10
N ILE A 21 22.35 7.17 -4.89
CA ILE A 21 22.57 8.62 -4.78
C ILE A 21 22.13 9.33 -6.06
N VAL A 22 22.53 8.84 -7.24
CA VAL A 22 22.13 9.41 -8.53
C VAL A 22 20.61 9.37 -8.69
N LEU A 23 19.96 8.25 -8.38
CA LEU A 23 18.49 8.12 -8.45
C LEU A 23 17.79 9.09 -7.50
N LEU A 24 18.28 9.23 -6.26
CA LEU A 24 17.72 10.16 -5.28
C LEU A 24 17.90 11.62 -5.70
N LEU A 25 19.08 11.98 -6.24
CA LEU A 25 19.33 13.33 -6.77
C LEU A 25 18.45 13.62 -7.98
N CYS A 26 18.36 12.71 -8.95
CA CYS A 26 17.47 12.87 -10.10
C CYS A 26 15.99 13.01 -9.67
N ALA A 27 15.53 12.17 -8.73
CA ALA A 27 14.18 12.26 -8.19
C ALA A 27 13.93 13.60 -7.49
N ALA A 28 14.87 14.07 -6.67
CA ALA A 28 14.79 15.37 -6.01
C ALA A 28 14.75 16.52 -7.03
N CYS A 29 15.62 16.49 -8.05
CA CYS A 29 15.61 17.48 -9.14
C CYS A 29 14.28 17.50 -9.88
N MET A 30 13.74 16.34 -10.29
CA MET A 30 12.44 16.26 -10.95
C MET A 30 11.30 16.76 -10.05
N MET A 31 11.33 16.44 -8.76
CA MET A 31 10.32 16.88 -7.80
C MET A 31 10.37 18.39 -7.58
N LEU A 32 11.55 18.97 -7.42
CA LEU A 32 11.73 20.42 -7.30
C LEU A 32 11.28 21.14 -8.56
N PHE A 33 11.64 20.62 -9.74
CA PHE A 33 11.19 21.15 -11.02
C PHE A 33 9.67 21.12 -11.14
N ARG A 34 9.04 19.99 -10.75
CA ARG A 34 7.58 19.85 -10.70
C ARG A 34 6.94 20.88 -9.77
N ILE A 35 7.45 21.07 -8.55
CA ILE A 35 6.92 22.03 -7.58
C ILE A 35 7.01 23.46 -8.13
N ARG A 36 8.13 23.79 -8.79
CA ARG A 36 8.33 25.09 -9.43
C ARG A 36 7.33 25.34 -10.56
N ILE A 37 7.06 24.33 -11.40
CA ILE A 37 6.05 24.43 -12.47
C ILE A 37 4.64 24.56 -11.89
N MET A 38 4.30 23.79 -10.86
CA MET A 38 2.97 23.79 -10.23
C MET A 38 2.71 25.04 -9.36
N GLY A 39 3.60 26.04 -9.37
CA GLY A 39 3.40 27.31 -8.69
C GLY A 39 3.32 27.20 -7.16
N SER A 40 3.85 26.11 -6.58
CA SER A 40 3.83 25.82 -5.13
C SER A 40 2.44 25.83 -4.45
N GLN A 41 1.36 25.77 -5.23
CA GLN A 41 0.01 25.66 -4.68
C GLN A 41 -0.39 24.18 -4.60
N LEU A 42 -1.04 23.82 -3.49
CA LEU A 42 -1.66 22.51 -3.36
C LEU A 42 -2.84 22.42 -4.35
N PRO A 43 -3.04 21.27 -5.00
CA PRO A 43 -4.20 21.07 -5.85
C PRO A 43 -5.47 21.24 -5.02
N HIS A 44 -6.35 22.13 -5.46
CA HIS A 44 -7.67 22.33 -4.86
C HIS A 44 -8.64 21.33 -5.47
N PHE A 45 -9.10 20.36 -4.67
CA PHE A 45 -10.09 19.38 -5.10
C PHE A 45 -11.50 19.85 -4.76
N THR A 46 -12.43 19.67 -5.68
CA THR A 46 -13.83 20.05 -5.50
C THR A 46 -14.66 18.90 -4.92
N GLU A 47 -15.88 19.19 -4.47
CA GLU A 47 -16.84 18.15 -4.02
C GLU A 47 -17.19 17.16 -5.13
N PHE A 48 -17.12 17.60 -6.39
CA PHE A 48 -17.33 16.76 -7.56
C PHE A 48 -16.26 15.65 -7.66
N ASP A 49 -15.01 16.01 -7.37
CA ASP A 49 -13.84 15.13 -7.46
C ASP A 49 -13.83 14.13 -6.30
N ASN A 50 -13.97 14.65 -5.08
CA ASN A 50 -13.95 13.84 -3.86
C ASN A 50 -15.02 14.32 -2.85
N PRO A 51 -16.24 13.75 -2.90
CA PRO A 51 -17.30 14.10 -1.97
C PRO A 51 -16.97 13.69 -0.52
N ALA A 52 -16.14 12.64 -0.33
CA ALA A 52 -15.75 12.20 1.01
C ALA A 52 -14.83 13.20 1.72
N ALA A 53 -13.97 13.90 0.98
CA ALA A 53 -13.08 14.92 1.55
C ALA A 53 -13.83 16.12 2.16
N HIS A 54 -15.03 16.41 1.67
CA HIS A 54 -15.87 17.54 2.06
C HIS A 54 -16.96 17.19 3.08
N ALA A 55 -17.16 15.89 3.38
CA ALA A 55 -18.11 15.44 4.39
C ALA A 55 -17.69 15.82 5.82
N SER A 56 -18.60 15.62 6.78
CA SER A 56 -18.32 15.85 8.21
C SER A 56 -17.09 15.03 8.67
N PRO A 57 -16.33 15.50 9.67
CA PRO A 57 -15.04 14.89 10.02
C PRO A 57 -15.10 13.39 10.31
N LEU A 58 -16.18 12.94 10.95
CA LEU A 58 -16.40 11.54 11.26
C LEU A 58 -16.71 10.71 10.00
N ILE A 59 -17.69 11.14 9.21
CA ILE A 59 -18.10 10.45 7.96
C ILE A 59 -16.92 10.38 7.00
N ARG A 60 -16.16 11.47 6.87
CA ARG A 60 -14.94 11.54 6.08
C ARG A 60 -13.92 10.48 6.51
N ARG A 61 -13.60 10.40 7.81
CA ARG A 61 -12.62 9.44 8.32
C ARG A 61 -13.08 7.99 8.12
N LEU A 62 -14.34 7.69 8.46
CA LEU A 62 -14.89 6.35 8.26
C LEU A 62 -14.89 5.96 6.78
N THR A 63 -15.32 6.87 5.91
CA THR A 63 -15.31 6.65 4.46
C THR A 63 -13.89 6.42 3.94
N HIS A 64 -12.92 7.25 4.30
CA HIS A 64 -11.53 7.05 3.87
C HIS A 64 -10.95 5.70 4.32
N LEU A 65 -11.29 5.26 5.54
CA LEU A 65 -10.88 3.94 6.02
C LEU A 65 -11.57 2.82 5.24
N TYR A 66 -12.84 2.99 4.85
CA TYR A 66 -13.59 2.04 4.02
C TYR A 66 -13.15 2.00 2.56
N LEU A 67 -12.51 3.04 2.04
CA LEU A 67 -11.90 2.96 0.71
C LEU A 67 -10.82 1.88 0.65
N ILE A 68 -10.15 1.57 1.76
CA ILE A 68 -9.11 0.55 1.82
C ILE A 68 -9.66 -0.86 1.51
N PRO A 69 -10.68 -1.39 2.21
CA PRO A 69 -11.29 -2.66 1.86
C PRO A 69 -11.91 -2.65 0.46
N VAL A 70 -12.45 -1.52 -0.04
CA VAL A 70 -12.93 -1.42 -1.43
C VAL A 70 -11.78 -1.64 -2.42
N ASN A 71 -10.64 -0.98 -2.20
CA ASN A 71 -9.45 -1.15 -3.03
C ASN A 71 -8.86 -2.57 -2.93
N LEU A 72 -8.87 -3.19 -1.74
CA LEU A 72 -8.46 -4.58 -1.57
C LEU A 72 -9.44 -5.56 -2.24
N TRP A 73 -10.75 -5.27 -2.21
CA TRP A 73 -11.75 -6.07 -2.89
C TRP A 73 -11.53 -6.09 -4.40
N LEU A 74 -11.17 -4.94 -5.01
CA LEU A 74 -10.80 -4.88 -6.43
C LEU A 74 -9.59 -5.74 -6.77
N LEU A 75 -8.65 -5.96 -5.85
CA LEU A 75 -7.51 -6.89 -6.07
C LEU A 75 -7.97 -8.36 -6.09
N VAL A 76 -9.00 -8.70 -5.33
CA VAL A 76 -9.56 -10.06 -5.26
C VAL A 76 -10.54 -10.31 -6.40
N TYR A 77 -11.39 -9.33 -6.72
CA TYR A 77 -12.47 -9.43 -7.70
C TYR A 77 -12.59 -8.15 -8.54
N PRO A 78 -11.86 -8.06 -9.67
CA PRO A 78 -11.80 -6.87 -10.52
C PRO A 78 -12.95 -6.83 -11.54
N SER A 79 -14.19 -6.71 -11.10
CA SER A 79 -15.39 -6.71 -11.98
C SER A 79 -16.05 -5.34 -12.11
N ASP A 80 -16.12 -4.58 -11.02
CA ASP A 80 -16.75 -3.26 -10.96
C ASP A 80 -15.72 -2.13 -11.17
N LEU A 81 -14.93 -2.19 -12.24
CA LEU A 81 -13.95 -1.15 -12.58
C LEU A 81 -14.65 0.03 -13.26
N CYS A 82 -14.21 1.25 -12.92
CA CYS A 82 -14.76 2.49 -13.45
C CYS A 82 -13.63 3.43 -13.84
N ALA A 83 -13.73 4.01 -15.04
CA ALA A 83 -12.73 4.93 -15.57
C ALA A 83 -12.51 6.15 -14.66
N ASP A 84 -13.60 6.67 -14.07
CA ASP A 84 -13.59 7.79 -13.12
C ASP A 84 -14.56 7.52 -11.96
N TRP A 85 -14.02 7.44 -10.74
CA TRP A 85 -14.79 7.22 -9.51
C TRP A 85 -15.25 8.55 -8.88
N THR A 86 -16.08 9.30 -9.60
CA THR A 86 -16.55 10.65 -9.19
C THR A 86 -18.02 10.65 -8.75
N LEU A 87 -18.52 11.80 -8.27
CA LEU A 87 -19.95 12.10 -8.08
C LEU A 87 -20.75 11.04 -7.29
N GLY A 88 -20.23 10.60 -6.14
CA GLY A 88 -20.99 9.70 -5.26
C GLY A 88 -21.15 8.26 -5.79
N SER A 89 -20.30 7.86 -6.75
CA SER A 89 -20.16 6.46 -7.19
C SER A 89 -20.07 5.47 -6.02
N LEU A 90 -19.44 5.90 -4.91
CA LEU A 90 -19.50 5.22 -3.63
C LEU A 90 -20.35 6.03 -2.65
N ARG A 91 -21.34 5.35 -2.07
CA ARG A 91 -22.11 5.89 -0.95
C ARG A 91 -21.21 6.05 0.28
N LEU A 92 -21.19 7.26 0.83
CA LEU A 92 -20.51 7.61 2.07
C LEU A 92 -20.99 6.71 3.22
N ILE A 93 -20.14 6.54 4.24
CA ILE A 93 -20.53 5.79 5.44
C ILE A 93 -21.42 6.65 6.34
N ASP A 94 -22.56 6.10 6.69
CA ASP A 94 -23.57 6.75 7.54
C ASP A 94 -23.31 6.44 9.04
N GLY A 95 -22.11 6.78 9.51
CA GLY A 95 -21.72 6.67 10.92
C GLY A 95 -21.19 5.29 11.36
N TRP A 96 -21.14 5.07 12.68
CA TRP A 96 -20.47 3.89 13.27
C TRP A 96 -21.23 2.57 13.07
N THR A 97 -22.55 2.64 12.99
CA THR A 97 -23.43 1.46 12.86
C THR A 97 -23.54 0.94 11.43
N ASP A 98 -22.88 1.59 10.47
CA ASP A 98 -22.86 1.12 9.09
C ASP A 98 -22.17 -0.26 9.02
N PRO A 99 -22.82 -1.31 8.49
CA PRO A 99 -22.24 -2.65 8.37
C PRO A 99 -20.94 -2.67 7.55
N ARG A 100 -20.73 -1.68 6.68
CA ARG A 100 -19.49 -1.56 5.89
C ARG A 100 -18.25 -1.33 6.73
N ASN A 101 -18.39 -0.79 7.95
CA ASN A 101 -17.29 -0.66 8.90
C ASN A 101 -16.69 -2.02 9.28
N LEU A 102 -17.47 -3.11 9.19
CA LEU A 102 -16.96 -4.46 9.41
C LEU A 102 -15.90 -4.83 8.37
N SER A 103 -16.10 -4.46 7.10
CA SER A 103 -15.12 -4.72 6.04
C SER A 103 -13.79 -4.00 6.31
N THR A 104 -13.86 -2.79 6.87
CA THR A 104 -12.69 -2.02 7.31
C THR A 104 -11.94 -2.75 8.42
N ILE A 105 -12.66 -3.20 9.46
CA ILE A 105 -12.06 -3.95 10.58
C ILE A 105 -11.39 -5.24 10.07
N VAL A 106 -12.06 -5.98 9.19
CA VAL A 106 -11.51 -7.21 8.59
C VAL A 106 -10.25 -6.91 7.77
N ALA A 107 -10.28 -5.91 6.90
CA ALA A 107 -9.13 -5.55 6.07
C ALA A 107 -7.90 -5.15 6.91
N PHE A 108 -8.08 -4.26 7.89
CA PHE A 108 -6.98 -3.87 8.78
C PHE A 108 -6.53 -5.04 9.66
N GLY A 109 -7.45 -5.88 10.14
CA GLY A 109 -7.13 -7.08 10.90
C GLY A 109 -6.27 -8.06 10.11
N LEU A 110 -6.61 -8.31 8.83
CA LEU A 110 -5.82 -9.17 7.95
C LEU A 110 -4.42 -8.60 7.67
N LEU A 111 -4.33 -7.29 7.40
CA LEU A 111 -3.03 -6.62 7.22
C LEU A 111 -2.18 -6.67 8.49
N PHE A 112 -2.80 -6.49 9.66
CA PHE A 112 -2.12 -6.57 10.94
C PHE A 112 -1.62 -7.99 11.23
N ILE A 113 -2.44 -9.02 11.02
CA ILE A 113 -2.04 -10.42 11.16
C ILE A 113 -0.88 -10.73 10.21
N ALA A 114 -0.98 -10.33 8.94
CA ALA A 114 0.10 -10.52 7.98
C ALA A 114 1.40 -9.84 8.43
N ALA A 115 1.32 -8.64 9.01
CA ALA A 115 2.47 -7.95 9.58
C ALA A 115 3.06 -8.69 10.79
N LEU A 116 2.23 -9.25 11.68
CA LEU A 116 2.71 -10.07 12.80
C LEU A 116 3.43 -11.34 12.32
N LEU A 117 2.93 -11.99 11.27
CA LEU A 117 3.55 -13.19 10.68
C LEU A 117 4.96 -12.94 10.12
N VAL A 118 5.31 -11.69 9.79
CA VAL A 118 6.68 -11.31 9.40
C VAL A 118 7.65 -11.50 10.57
N PHE A 119 7.22 -11.19 11.78
CA PHE A 119 8.03 -11.24 12.98
C PHE A 119 7.95 -12.59 13.71
N ASP A 120 7.08 -13.50 13.29
CA ASP A 120 6.95 -14.82 13.89
C ASP A 120 8.24 -15.64 13.67
N PRO A 121 8.94 -16.07 14.75
CA PRO A 121 10.13 -16.89 14.66
C PRO A 121 9.91 -18.24 13.97
N ARG A 122 8.66 -18.72 13.92
CA ARG A 122 8.27 -19.96 13.23
C ARG A 122 8.31 -19.79 11.70
N THR A 123 8.17 -18.57 11.22
CA THR A 123 8.27 -18.23 9.79
C THR A 123 9.74 -18.22 9.41
N GLY A 124 10.22 -19.28 8.75
CA GLY A 124 11.62 -19.37 8.32
C GLY A 124 12.11 -18.10 7.61
N MET A 125 13.38 -17.75 7.83
CA MET A 125 13.97 -16.44 7.49
C MET A 125 13.78 -16.02 6.02
N LYS A 126 13.75 -16.97 5.09
CA LYS A 126 13.45 -16.71 3.66
C LYS A 126 11.98 -16.29 3.46
N ARG A 127 11.03 -16.97 4.10
CA ARG A 127 9.59 -16.68 4.00
C ARG A 127 9.25 -15.33 4.62
N SER A 128 9.81 -15.03 5.80
CA SER A 128 9.62 -13.73 6.46
C SER A 128 10.09 -12.56 5.58
N ARG A 129 11.24 -12.70 4.90
CA ARG A 129 11.73 -11.68 3.94
C ARG A 129 10.79 -11.47 2.76
N VAL A 130 10.27 -12.55 2.16
CA VAL A 130 9.33 -12.44 1.03
C VAL A 130 8.00 -11.85 1.50
N LEU A 131 7.52 -12.22 2.69
CA LEU A 131 6.30 -11.67 3.28
C LEU A 131 6.44 -10.16 3.56
N ALA A 132 7.58 -9.75 4.15
CA ALA A 132 7.89 -8.34 4.38
C ALA A 132 7.96 -7.55 3.08
N LEU A 133 8.59 -8.11 2.04
CA LEU A 133 8.65 -7.49 0.72
C LEU A 133 7.24 -7.35 0.10
N ALA A 134 6.44 -8.41 0.17
CA ALA A 134 5.09 -8.44 -0.39
C ALA A 134 4.18 -7.41 0.30
N LEU A 135 4.22 -7.32 1.63
CA LEU A 135 3.49 -6.30 2.40
C LEU A 135 3.99 -4.88 2.14
N SER A 136 5.30 -4.70 2.01
CA SER A 136 5.89 -3.40 1.67
C SER A 136 5.42 -2.92 0.30
N LEU A 137 5.40 -3.81 -0.70
CA LEU A 137 4.90 -3.52 -2.05
C LEU A 137 3.38 -3.31 -2.09
N LEU A 138 2.63 -3.95 -1.20
CA LEU A 138 1.18 -3.76 -1.08
C LEU A 138 0.83 -2.40 -0.46
N VAL A 139 1.48 -2.03 0.65
CA VAL A 139 1.07 -0.89 1.49
C VAL A 139 1.77 0.41 1.12
N LEU A 140 3.10 0.40 0.89
CA LEU A 140 3.87 1.64 0.69
C LEU A 140 3.45 2.44 -0.55
N PRO A 141 3.22 1.82 -1.72
CA PRO A 141 2.76 2.56 -2.90
C PRO A 141 1.32 3.10 -2.75
N PHE A 142 0.49 2.42 -1.95
CA PHE A 142 -0.91 2.78 -1.76
C PHE A 142 -1.11 3.87 -0.70
N LEU A 143 -0.23 3.97 0.29
CA LEU A 143 -0.28 4.96 1.37
C LEU A 143 -0.51 6.41 0.91
N PRO A 144 0.26 6.97 -0.04
CA PRO A 144 0.04 8.36 -0.47
C PRO A 144 -1.30 8.57 -1.19
N ALA A 145 -1.86 7.52 -1.80
CA ALA A 145 -3.14 7.57 -2.52
C ALA A 145 -4.36 7.23 -1.64
N SER A 146 -4.14 6.71 -0.43
CA SER A 146 -5.19 6.20 0.46
C SER A 146 -6.11 7.25 1.09
N ASN A 147 -5.91 8.54 0.80
CA ASN A 147 -6.63 9.66 1.45
C ASN A 147 -6.48 9.73 2.99
N LEU A 148 -5.52 8.99 3.59
CA LEU A 148 -5.27 8.98 5.04
C LEU A 148 -4.41 10.17 5.50
N PHE A 149 -3.33 10.44 4.77
CA PHE A 149 -2.34 11.49 5.09
C PHE A 149 -2.55 12.77 4.28
N PHE A 150 -2.88 12.63 2.99
CA PHE A 150 -3.10 13.72 2.06
C PHE A 150 -4.42 13.48 1.34
N TYR A 151 -5.23 14.52 1.19
CA TYR A 151 -6.43 14.44 0.39
C TYR A 151 -6.03 14.39 -1.08
N VAL A 152 -6.63 13.45 -1.80
CA VAL A 152 -6.42 13.24 -3.22
C VAL A 152 -7.76 13.43 -3.93
N GLY A 153 -7.72 13.90 -5.17
CA GLY A 153 -8.92 14.21 -5.95
C GLY A 153 -9.74 13.01 -6.42
N PHE A 154 -9.31 11.77 -6.15
CA PHE A 154 -10.08 10.58 -6.50
C PHE A 154 -10.52 9.82 -5.24
N VAL A 155 -11.68 9.16 -5.36
CA VAL A 155 -12.24 8.32 -4.31
C VAL A 155 -11.63 6.91 -4.34
N VAL A 156 -11.49 6.31 -5.52
CA VAL A 156 -10.81 5.02 -5.72
C VAL A 156 -9.78 5.18 -6.82
N ALA A 157 -8.62 4.54 -6.67
CA ALA A 157 -7.56 4.57 -7.68
C ALA A 157 -7.16 3.18 -8.12
N GLU A 158 -7.91 2.65 -9.09
CA GLU A 158 -7.56 1.45 -9.84
C GLU A 158 -6.15 1.52 -10.43
N ARG A 159 -5.75 2.68 -10.98
CA ARG A 159 -4.40 2.88 -11.54
C ARG A 159 -3.29 2.86 -10.49
N VAL A 160 -3.61 3.14 -9.23
CA VAL A 160 -2.65 3.05 -8.13
C VAL A 160 -2.49 1.61 -7.66
N LEU A 161 -3.47 0.73 -7.93
CA LEU A 161 -3.43 -0.68 -7.54
C LEU A 161 -2.48 -1.55 -8.37
N TYR A 162 -1.86 -1.05 -9.45
CA TYR A 162 -0.89 -1.83 -10.25
C TYR A 162 0.36 -2.25 -9.47
N THR A 163 0.93 -1.38 -8.63
CA THR A 163 2.09 -1.75 -7.81
C THR A 163 1.69 -2.61 -6.61
N PRO A 164 0.61 -2.27 -5.86
CA PRO A 164 0.05 -3.12 -4.82
C PRO A 164 -0.34 -4.53 -5.29
N SER A 165 -0.83 -4.69 -6.52
CA SER A 165 -1.19 -6.01 -7.05
C SER A 165 0.01 -6.95 -7.17
N LEU A 166 1.22 -6.43 -7.45
CA LEU A 166 2.46 -7.23 -7.40
C LEU A 166 2.72 -7.78 -5.99
N GLY A 167 2.52 -6.95 -4.96
CA GLY A 167 2.60 -7.37 -3.56
C GLY A 167 1.55 -8.43 -3.23
N PHE A 168 0.31 -8.23 -3.70
CA PHE A 168 -0.79 -9.18 -3.52
C PHE A 168 -0.52 -10.54 -4.18
N CYS A 169 -0.01 -10.57 -5.42
CA CYS A 169 0.36 -11.81 -6.09
C CYS A 169 1.46 -12.58 -5.35
N LEU A 170 2.45 -11.88 -4.78
CA LEU A 170 3.49 -12.51 -3.96
C LEU A 170 2.91 -13.13 -2.68
N LEU A 171 1.93 -12.48 -2.04
CA LEU A 171 1.23 -13.04 -0.88
C LEU A 171 0.47 -14.32 -1.23
N LEU A 172 -0.26 -14.32 -2.36
CA LEU A 172 -0.99 -15.50 -2.83
C LEU A 172 -0.05 -16.67 -3.15
N GLY A 173 1.07 -16.40 -3.82
CA GLY A 173 2.08 -17.42 -4.12
C GLY A 173 2.70 -18.02 -2.86
N LEU A 174 3.02 -17.20 -1.86
CA LEU A 174 3.48 -17.69 -0.55
C LEU A 174 2.41 -18.53 0.17
N GLY A 175 1.16 -18.06 0.16
CA GLY A 175 0.03 -18.80 0.75
C GLY A 175 -0.14 -20.17 0.11
N TYR A 176 -0.09 -20.23 -1.22
CA TYR A 176 -0.15 -21.48 -1.98
C TYR A 176 1.02 -22.41 -1.65
N GLN A 177 2.25 -21.89 -1.60
CA GLN A 177 3.43 -22.69 -1.24
C GLN A 177 3.31 -23.28 0.17
N VAL A 178 2.78 -22.52 1.14
CA VAL A 178 2.57 -23.01 2.50
C VAL A 178 1.50 -24.11 2.51
N ALA A 179 0.39 -23.90 1.81
CA ALA A 179 -0.68 -24.89 1.69
C ALA A 179 -0.20 -26.20 1.03
N SER A 180 0.55 -26.11 -0.08
CA SER A 180 1.09 -27.27 -0.79
C SER A 180 2.15 -28.01 0.01
N SER A 181 3.00 -27.27 0.76
CA SER A 181 4.00 -27.88 1.64
C SER A 181 3.38 -28.59 2.84
N GLY A 182 2.17 -28.18 3.25
CA GLY A 182 1.41 -28.82 4.33
C GLY A 182 0.70 -30.11 3.91
N GLN A 183 0.52 -30.36 2.61
CA GLN A 183 -0.21 -31.54 2.09
C GLN A 183 0.67 -32.75 1.74
N PHE A 184 2.00 -32.63 1.75
CA PHE A 184 2.93 -33.75 1.42
C PHE A 184 3.48 -34.50 2.65
N GLY A 185 3.02 -34.19 3.87
CA GLY A 185 3.49 -34.84 5.10
C GLY A 185 2.78 -36.15 5.49
N ILE A 186 1.87 -36.68 4.68
CA ILE A 186 1.07 -37.88 4.99
C ILE A 186 1.25 -38.97 3.94
N THR A 187 2.48 -39.28 3.51
CA THR A 187 2.75 -40.56 2.79
C THR A 187 4.22 -40.98 2.84
N GLN A 188 4.78 -41.20 4.03
CA GLN A 188 6.00 -42.01 4.20
C GLN A 188 5.96 -42.74 5.55
N THR A 189 5.08 -43.74 5.66
CA THR A 189 5.25 -44.88 6.57
C THR A 189 4.85 -46.12 5.79
N HIS A 190 5.81 -46.77 5.14
CA HIS A 190 5.92 -48.22 5.01
C HIS A 190 7.29 -48.58 4.45
#